data_AF-A0AA38GQU4-F1
#
_entry.id   AF-A0AA38GQU4-F1
#
_cell.length_a   1.000
_cell.length_b   1.000
_cell.length_c   1.000
_cell.angle_alpha   90.00
_cell.angle_beta   90.00
_cell.angle_gamma   90.00
#
_symmetry.space_group_name_H-M   'P 1'
#
loop_
_entity.id
_entity.type
_entity.pdbx_description
1 polymer ?
#
loop_
_entity_poly.entity_id
_entity_poly.type
_entity_poly.pdbx_seq_one_letter_code
_entity_poly.pdbx_strand_id
1 'polypeptide(L)' 'DLGQTFDSNRTFQHYLKTKGQAVLFVGDLSYADDYPFHDNRRWDTWGRFVEKSAAYQPWIWTAGNHEIDFAPEI' A
#
# COMPACT_ATOMS: atom_id res chain seq x y z
N ASP A 1 -3.17 -4.75 -3.86
CA ASP A 1 -4.09 -5.19 -2.81
C ASP A 1 -3.35 -5.51 -1.51
N LEU A 2 -2.40 -4.67 -1.07
CA LEU A 2 -1.67 -4.97 0.17
C LEU A 2 -2.40 -4.43 1.39
N GLY A 3 -2.83 -3.17 1.36
CA GLY A 3 -3.35 -2.48 2.53
C GLY A 3 -2.35 -2.41 3.67
N GLN A 4 -2.86 -2.27 4.89
CA GLN A 4 -2.06 -2.00 6.11
C GLN A 4 -2.58 -2.75 7.34
N THR A 5 -2.96 -4.02 7.16
CA THR A 5 -3.43 -4.93 8.22
C THR A 5 -2.29 -5.77 8.81
N PHE A 6 -2.59 -6.63 9.79
CA PHE A 6 -1.64 -7.62 10.31
C PHE A 6 -1.20 -8.62 9.22
N ASP A 7 -2.12 -9.05 8.35
CA ASP A 7 -1.79 -9.96 7.25
C ASP A 7 -1.00 -9.25 6.15
N SER A 8 -1.24 -7.95 5.93
CA SER A 8 -0.40 -7.10 5.06
C SER A 8 1.04 -7.11 5.55
N ASN A 9 1.25 -6.90 6.86
CA ASN A 9 2.59 -6.98 7.44
C ASN A 9 3.20 -8.37 7.32
N ARG A 10 2.42 -9.44 7.51
CA ARG A 10 2.92 -10.80 7.31
C ARG A 10 3.42 -11.00 5.88
N THR A 11 2.60 -10.67 4.88
CA THR A 11 2.96 -10.75 3.45
C THR A 11 4.23 -9.95 3.17
N PHE A 12 4.31 -8.72 3.67
CA PHE A 12 5.47 -7.86 3.48
C PHE A 12 6.74 -8.44 4.14
N GLN A 13 6.64 -8.98 5.35
CA GLN A 13 7.76 -9.63 6.04
C GLN A 13 8.23 -10.91 5.33
N HIS A 14 7.32 -11.66 4.72
CA HIS A 14 7.69 -12.81 3.89
C HIS A 14 8.49 -12.34 2.66
N TYR A 15 8.06 -11.28 1.99
CA TYR A 15 8.79 -10.69 0.87
C TYR A 15 10.18 -10.16 1.27
N LEU A 16 10.30 -9.44 2.38
CA LEU A 16 11.58 -8.89 2.87
C LEU A 16 12.64 -9.97 3.17
N LYS A 17 12.22 -11.21 3.41
CA LYS A 17 13.12 -12.37 3.61
C LYS A 17 13.58 -13.01 2.30
N THR A 18 13.03 -12.58 1.16
CA THR A 18 13.47 -13.02 -0.16
C THR A 18 14.68 -12.21 -0.64
N LYS A 19 15.19 -12.53 -1.83
CA LYS A 19 16.25 -11.77 -2.52
C LYS A 19 15.70 -10.94 -3.68
N GLY A 20 14.42 -10.55 -3.62
CA GLY A 20 13.82 -9.66 -4.61
C GLY A 20 14.57 -8.33 -4.69
N GLN A 21 14.70 -7.81 -5.91
CA GLN A 21 15.44 -6.56 -6.19
C GLN A 21 14.52 -5.42 -6.67
N ALA A 22 13.25 -5.73 -6.93
CA ALA A 22 12.19 -4.79 -7.21
C ALA A 22 10.84 -5.43 -6.84
N VAL A 23 9.81 -4.60 -6.68
CA VAL A 23 8.41 -5.03 -6.48
C VAL A 23 7.60 -4.56 -7.68
N LEU A 24 6.90 -5.48 -8.35
CA LEU A 24 5.77 -5.12 -9.20
C LEU A 24 4.52 -5.10 -8.31
N PHE A 25 3.91 -3.94 -8.15
CA PHE A 25 2.79 -3.74 -7.24
C PHE A 25 1.50 -3.45 -8.01
N VAL A 26 0.56 -4.39 -7.94
CA VAL A 26 -0.60 -4.49 -8.85
C VAL A 26 -1.84 -3.73 -8.38
N GLY A 27 -1.68 -2.48 -7.93
CA GLY A 27 -2.80 -1.62 -7.50
C GLY A 27 -3.26 -1.86 -6.08
N ASP A 28 -4.27 -1.10 -5.64
CA ASP A 28 -4.90 -1.14 -4.32
C ASP A 28 -3.88 -1.10 -3.18
N LEU A 29 -3.34 0.09 -2.97
CA LEU A 29 -2.20 0.35 -2.10
C LEU A 29 -2.64 0.41 -0.63
N SER A 30 -3.29 1.51 -0.26
CA SER A 30 -3.47 1.89 1.14
C SER A 30 -4.83 1.49 1.74
N TYR A 31 -5.85 1.33 0.89
CA TYR A 31 -7.26 1.20 1.25
C TYR A 31 -7.72 2.34 2.19
N ALA A 32 -7.32 3.58 1.88
CA ALA A 32 -7.72 4.76 2.65
C ALA A 32 -9.19 5.12 2.47
N ASP A 33 -9.74 4.83 1.29
CA ASP A 33 -11.14 5.04 0.89
C ASP A 33 -12.14 4.15 1.66
N ASP A 34 -11.71 3.02 2.21
CA ASP A 34 -12.51 2.18 3.12
C ASP A 34 -12.79 2.83 4.49
N TYR A 35 -12.13 3.95 4.82
CA TYR A 35 -12.28 4.64 6.09
C TYR A 35 -13.20 5.87 5.98
N PRO A 36 -13.87 6.27 7.09
CA PRO A 36 -14.74 7.45 7.08
C PRO A 36 -14.05 8.68 6.49
N PHE A 37 -14.72 9.33 5.53
CA PHE A 37 -14.22 10.52 4.82
C PHE A 37 -12.89 10.29 4.10
N HIS A 38 -12.63 9.07 3.62
CA HIS A 38 -11.39 8.68 2.95
C HIS A 38 -10.18 9.14 3.74
N ASP A 39 -10.02 8.59 4.96
CA ASP A 39 -9.04 9.06 5.92
C ASP A 39 -7.61 9.01 5.36
N ASN A 40 -7.18 10.10 4.74
CA ASN A 40 -5.93 10.19 3.99
C ASN A 40 -4.68 10.06 4.86
N ARG A 41 -4.82 10.14 6.19
CA ARG A 41 -3.73 9.77 7.12
C ARG A 41 -3.30 8.30 6.94
N ARG A 42 -4.18 7.47 6.36
CA ARG A 42 -3.92 6.08 5.99
C ARG A 42 -2.90 5.95 4.87
N TRP A 43 -2.80 6.92 3.96
CA TRP A 43 -1.69 6.98 3.00
C TRP A 43 -0.36 7.22 3.71
N ASP A 44 -0.32 8.12 4.70
CA ASP A 44 0.89 8.41 5.47
C ASP A 44 1.36 7.19 6.28
N THR A 45 0.44 6.45 6.91
CA THR A 45 0.79 5.25 7.66
C THR A 45 1.22 4.11 6.75
N TRP A 46 0.56 3.95 5.60
CA TRP A 46 0.95 2.97 4.60
C TRP A 46 2.34 3.26 4.01
N GLY A 47 2.65 4.52 3.70
CA GLY A 47 3.97 4.93 3.23
C GLY A 47 5.08 4.58 4.22
N ARG A 48 4.90 4.91 5.51
CA ARG A 48 5.83 4.51 6.59
C ARG A 48 5.94 3.00 6.75
N PHE A 49 4.87 2.26 6.49
CA PHE A 49 4.86 0.80 6.56
C PHE A 49 5.73 0.18 5.44
N VAL A 50 5.57 0.61 4.19
CA VAL A 50 6.31 0.04 3.04
C VAL A 50 7.72 0.61 2.84
N GLU A 51 8.06 1.71 3.52
CA GLU A 51 9.38 2.37 3.46
C GLU A 51 10.55 1.40 3.65
N LYS A 52 10.39 0.38 4.51
CA LYS A 52 11.39 -0.66 4.78
C LYS A 52 11.84 -1.44 3.53
N SER A 53 11.09 -1.34 2.43
CA SER A 53 11.46 -1.88 1.11
C SER A 53 11.53 -0.76 0.07
N ALA A 54 10.48 0.07 -0.05
CA ALA A 54 10.36 1.04 -1.14
C ALA A 54 11.46 2.12 -1.15
N ALA A 55 12.12 2.37 -0.01
CA ALA A 55 13.27 3.27 0.05
C ALA A 55 14.58 2.64 -0.47
N TYR A 56 14.64 1.31 -0.60
CA TYR A 56 15.87 0.57 -0.90
C TYR A 56 15.82 -0.22 -2.22
N GLN A 57 14.64 -0.37 -2.81
CA GLN A 57 14.45 -1.00 -4.10
C GLN A 57 13.24 -0.42 -4.84
N PRO A 58 13.23 -0.46 -6.20
CA PRO A 58 12.14 0.10 -6.97
C PRO A 58 10.83 -0.65 -6.70
N TRP A 59 9.76 0.12 -6.51
CA TRP A 59 8.39 -0.36 -6.61
C TRP A 59 7.80 0.21 -7.90
N ILE A 60 7.32 -0.68 -8.76
CA ILE A 60 6.67 -0.35 -10.03
C ILE A 60 5.18 -0.46 -9.80
N TRP A 61 4.51 0.69 -9.84
CA TRP A 61 3.13 0.84 -9.45
C TRP A 61 2.18 0.65 -10.63
N THR A 62 1.03 0.03 -10.36
CA THR A 62 -0.19 0.22 -11.15
C THR A 62 -1.25 0.84 -10.24
N ALA A 63 -2.21 1.56 -10.81
CA ALA A 63 -3.37 2.04 -10.07
C ALA A 63 -4.43 0.94 -10.01
N GLY A 64 -5.00 0.71 -8.82
CA GLY A 64 -6.18 -0.13 -8.64
C GLY A 64 -7.46 0.72 -8.48
N ASN A 65 -8.59 0.08 -8.21
CA ASN A 65 -9.84 0.82 -8.01
C ASN A 65 -9.85 1.62 -6.69
N HIS A 66 -9.10 1.19 -5.68
CA HIS A 66 -8.96 1.93 -4.41
C HIS A 66 -8.10 3.20 -4.54
N GLU A 67 -7.43 3.41 -5.68
CA GLU A 67 -6.76 4.68 -6.00
C GLU A 67 -7.63 5.66 -6.79
N ILE A 68 -8.86 5.27 -7.18
CA ILE A 68 -9.81 6.20 -7.81
C ILE A 68 -10.18 7.30 -6.81
N ASP A 69 -10.30 6.95 -5.52
CA ASP A 69 -10.56 7.88 -4.41
C ASP A 69 -11.80 8.77 -4.66
N PHE A 70 -12.81 8.24 -5.32
CA PHE A 70 -14.01 8.98 -5.70
C PHE A 70 -15.08 8.89 -4.61
N ALA A 71 -15.30 10.00 -3.91
CA ALA A 71 -16.43 10.18 -3.01
C ALA A 71 -17.04 11.58 -3.20
N PRO A 72 -18.11 11.70 -4.00
CA PRO A 72 -18.79 12.98 -4.24
C PRO A 72 -19.59 13.48 -3.03
N GLU A 73 -19.82 12.63 -2.03
CA GLU A 73 -20.63 12.90 -0.84
C GLU A 73 -19.85 13.33 0.41
N ILE A 74 -18.50 13.27 0.38
CA ILE A 74 -17.63 13.65 1.50
C ILE A 74 -17.00 15.03 1.34
#